data_AF-A0A1U9KQ61-F1
#
_entry.id   AF-A0A1U9KQ61-F1
#
_cell.length_a   1.000
_cell.length_b   1.000
_cell.length_c   1.000
_cell.angle_alpha   90.00
_cell.angle_beta   90.00
_cell.angle_gamma   90.00
#
_symmetry.space_group_name_H-M   'P 1'
#
loop_
_entity.id
_entity.type
_entity.pdbx_description
1 polymer ?
#
loop_
_entity_poly.entity_id
_entity_poly.type
_entity_poly.pdbx_seq_one_letter_code
_entity_poly.pdbx_strand_id
1 'polypeptide(L)'
;MTNALGVVNGVAQGGVNLAASPAAVGAMLGGLTQAGSGLTDVLGQTGANLENASLAHGDGLAALTANAGLASAAADTGGLVNRAAALVAQAGGVAASGPLVSA
;
A
#
# COMPACT_ATOMS: atom_id res chain seq x y z
N MET A 1 -4.04 -16.20 3.90
CA MET A 1 -3.84 -14.74 3.83
C MET A 1 -2.41 -14.48 3.42
N THR A 2 -2.17 -13.92 2.24
CA THR A 2 -0.83 -13.63 1.75
C THR A 2 -0.31 -12.41 2.51
N ASN A 3 0.69 -12.60 3.37
CA ASN A 3 1.28 -11.55 4.18
C ASN A 3 1.98 -10.52 3.26
N ALA A 4 1.27 -9.45 2.91
CA ALA A 4 1.76 -8.40 2.00
C ALA A 4 3.10 -7.81 2.47
N LEU A 5 3.33 -7.76 3.79
CA LEU A 5 4.60 -7.32 4.38
C LEU A 5 5.73 -8.34 4.16
N GLY A 6 5.42 -9.63 4.11
CA GLY A 6 6.38 -10.70 3.77
C GLY A 6 6.86 -10.62 2.32
N VAL A 7 5.96 -10.22 1.40
CA VAL A 7 6.30 -10.02 -0.01
C VAL A 7 7.21 -8.79 -0.19
N VAL A 8 6.90 -7.68 0.48
CA VAL A 8 7.73 -6.46 0.47
C VAL A 8 9.12 -6.71 1.07
N ASN A 9 9.19 -7.48 2.16
CA ASN A 9 10.46 -7.81 2.82
C ASN A 9 11.36 -8.70 1.93
N GLY A 10 10.77 -9.69 1.24
CA GLY A 10 11.49 -10.53 0.28
C GLY A 10 12.03 -9.74 -0.93
N VAL A 11 11.28 -8.73 -1.39
CA VAL A 11 11.69 -7.83 -2.47
C VAL A 11 12.84 -6.91 -2.04
N ALA A 12 12.77 -6.35 -0.81
CA ALA A 12 13.81 -5.48 -0.27
C ALA A 12 15.13 -6.22 -0.01
N GLN A 13 15.07 -7.47 0.48
CA GLN A 13 16.25 -8.31 0.68
C GLN A 13 16.81 -8.89 -0.62
N GLY A 14 16.00 -8.94 -1.68
CA GLY A 14 16.36 -9.54 -2.96
C GLY A 14 17.49 -8.81 -3.69
N GLY A 15 17.76 -7.53 -3.41
CA GLY A 15 18.89 -6.77 -3.96
C GLY A 15 19.10 -6.98 -5.47
N VAL A 16 18.04 -7.33 -6.19
CA VAL A 16 18.15 -7.91 -7.52
C VAL A 16 18.47 -6.78 -8.46
N ASN A 17 19.49 -6.97 -9.28
CA ASN A 17 19.75 -6.15 -10.45
C ASN A 17 18.51 -6.21 -11.35
N LEU A 18 17.52 -5.37 -11.07
CA LEU A 18 16.22 -5.28 -11.76
C LEU A 18 16.42 -4.99 -13.26
N ALA A 19 17.53 -4.33 -13.60
CA ALA A 19 17.98 -4.10 -14.96
C ALA A 19 18.30 -5.39 -15.75
N ALA A 20 18.57 -6.51 -15.07
CA ALA A 20 18.99 -7.77 -15.72
C ALA A 20 17.85 -8.79 -15.92
N SER A 21 16.63 -8.54 -15.38
CA SER A 21 15.51 -9.48 -15.51
C SER A 21 14.16 -8.77 -15.66
N PRO A 22 13.65 -8.61 -16.90
CA PRO A 22 12.34 -8.01 -17.17
C PRO A 22 11.17 -8.74 -16.47
N ALA A 23 11.29 -10.06 -16.28
CA ALA A 23 10.29 -10.84 -15.56
C ALA A 23 10.20 -10.48 -14.07
N ALA A 24 11.33 -10.14 -13.44
CA ALA A 24 11.36 -9.69 -12.05
C ALA A 24 10.72 -8.31 -11.85
N VAL A 25 10.91 -7.40 -12.82
CA VAL A 25 10.24 -6.08 -12.85
C VAL A 25 8.73 -6.25 -12.92
N GLY A 26 8.24 -7.09 -13.83
CA GLY A 26 6.81 -7.38 -13.97
C GLY A 26 6.19 -7.98 -12.70
N ALA A 27 6.89 -8.94 -12.06
CA ALA A 27 6.44 -9.55 -10.81
C ALA A 27 6.41 -8.54 -9.64
N MET A 28 7.41 -7.67 -9.53
CA MET A 28 7.43 -6.63 -8.50
C MET A 28 6.32 -5.60 -8.71
N LEU A 29 6.13 -5.12 -9.94
CA LEU A 29 5.02 -4.21 -10.25
C LEU A 29 3.67 -4.87 -9.94
N GLY A 30 3.48 -6.15 -10.29
CA GLY A 30 2.28 -6.91 -9.93
C GLY A 30 2.07 -7.07 -8.42
N GLY A 31 3.16 -7.24 -7.65
CA GLY A 31 3.10 -7.28 -6.18
C GLY A 31 2.75 -5.93 -5.57
N LEU A 32 3.35 -4.84 -6.09
CA LEU A 32 3.07 -3.47 -5.67
C LEU A 32 1.62 -3.07 -5.99
N THR A 33 1.08 -3.47 -7.14
CA THR A 33 -0.32 -3.24 -7.50
C THR A 33 -1.27 -3.96 -6.54
N GLN A 34 -0.98 -5.22 -6.18
CA GLN A 34 -1.79 -5.95 -5.19
C GLN A 34 -1.71 -5.31 -3.81
N ALA A 35 -0.51 -4.88 -3.39
CA ALA A 35 -0.33 -4.15 -2.13
C ALA A 35 -1.12 -2.83 -2.14
N GLY A 36 -1.09 -2.08 -3.24
CA GLY A 36 -1.86 -0.85 -3.40
C GLY A 36 -3.37 -1.10 -3.31
N SER A 37 -3.88 -2.09 -4.02
CA SER A 37 -5.31 -2.47 -3.96
C SER A 37 -5.75 -2.83 -2.54
N GLY A 38 -4.99 -3.67 -1.84
CA GLY A 38 -5.32 -4.04 -0.46
C GLY A 38 -5.26 -2.86 0.51
N LEU A 39 -4.40 -1.88 0.25
CA LEU A 39 -4.31 -0.66 1.03
C LEU A 39 -5.51 0.26 0.78
N THR A 40 -5.96 0.38 -0.47
CA THR A 40 -7.21 1.08 -0.82
C THR A 40 -8.43 0.45 -0.16
N ASP A 41 -8.50 -0.89 -0.09
CA ASP A 41 -9.58 -1.59 0.61
C ASP A 41 -9.58 -1.29 2.11
N VAL A 42 -8.40 -1.28 2.75
CA VAL A 42 -8.26 -0.90 4.17
C VAL A 42 -8.68 0.55 4.41
N LEU A 43 -8.29 1.48 3.53
CA LEU A 43 -8.72 2.87 3.60
C LEU A 43 -10.24 3.01 3.48
N GLY A 44 -10.85 2.32 2.50
CA GLY A 44 -12.29 2.32 2.30
C GLY A 44 -13.05 1.75 3.51
N GLN A 45 -12.60 0.62 4.04
CA GLN A 45 -13.20 0.02 5.24
C GLN A 45 -13.04 0.91 6.48
N THR A 46 -11.89 1.57 6.61
CA THR A 46 -11.64 2.53 7.70
C THR A 46 -12.58 3.74 7.59
N GLY A 47 -12.79 4.27 6.39
CA GLY A 47 -13.78 5.33 6.13
C GLY A 47 -15.20 4.91 6.53
N ALA A 48 -15.65 3.73 6.08
CA ALA A 48 -16.97 3.20 6.44
C ALA A 48 -17.14 2.98 7.96
N ASN A 49 -16.06 2.57 8.65
CA ASN A 49 -16.07 2.43 10.11
C ASN A 49 -16.17 3.79 10.81
N LEU A 50 -15.51 4.84 10.30
CA LEU A 50 -15.62 6.20 10.81
C LEU A 50 -17.04 6.75 10.65
N GLU A 51 -17.67 6.52 9.49
CA GLU A 51 -19.05 6.96 9.22
C GLU A 51 -20.08 6.25 10.12
N ASN A 52 -19.83 4.99 10.48
CA ASN A 52 -20.70 4.23 11.40
C ASN A 52 -20.40 4.48 12.89
N ALA A 53 -19.30 5.14 13.24
CA ALA A 53 -18.94 5.37 14.64
C ALA A 53 -19.91 6.36 15.30
N SER A 54 -20.77 5.86 16.21
CA SER A 54 -21.63 6.71 17.02
C SER A 54 -20.84 7.32 18.18
N LEU A 55 -20.80 8.66 18.25
CA LEU A 55 -20.14 9.43 19.32
C LEU A 55 -20.90 9.42 20.67
N ALA A 56 -21.90 8.55 20.82
CA ALA A 56 -22.76 8.52 21.99
C ALA A 56 -22.05 8.05 23.29
N HIS A 57 -20.91 7.36 23.19
CA HIS A 57 -20.15 6.83 24.33
C HIS A 57 -18.63 6.94 24.07
N GLY A 58 -17.82 6.90 25.14
CA GLY A 58 -16.36 7.01 25.07
C GLY A 58 -15.67 5.98 24.14
N ASP A 59 -16.30 4.81 23.96
CA ASP A 59 -15.85 3.77 23.03
C ASP A 59 -15.88 4.25 21.56
N GLY A 60 -16.83 5.13 21.21
CA GLY A 60 -16.92 5.74 19.88
C GLY A 60 -15.76 6.69 19.60
N LEU A 61 -15.28 7.43 20.61
CA LEU A 61 -14.13 8.31 20.47
C LEU A 61 -12.83 7.51 20.32
N ALA A 62 -12.66 6.43 21.09
CA ALA A 62 -11.52 5.53 20.97
C ALA A 62 -11.48 4.82 19.60
N ALA A 63 -12.63 4.36 19.11
CA ALA A 63 -12.76 3.80 17.77
C ALA A 63 -12.44 4.83 16.68
N LEU A 64 -12.90 6.08 16.84
CA LEU A 64 -12.57 7.18 15.92
C LEU A 64 -11.06 7.44 15.87
N THR A 65 -10.39 7.54 17.02
CA THR A 65 -8.93 7.75 17.10
C THR A 65 -8.17 6.58 16.48
N ALA A 66 -8.58 5.34 16.73
CA ALA A 66 -7.95 4.16 16.15
C ALA A 66 -8.07 4.13 14.62
N ASN A 67 -9.26 4.41 14.08
CA ASN A 67 -9.48 4.47 12.63
C ASN A 67 -8.75 5.65 11.99
N ALA A 68 -8.68 6.82 12.65
CA ALA A 68 -7.90 7.96 12.16
C ALA A 68 -6.40 7.65 12.09
N GLY A 69 -5.86 6.93 13.09
CA GLY A 69 -4.47 6.45 13.08
C GLY A 69 -4.21 5.46 11.94
N LEU A 70 -5.14 4.53 11.70
CA LEU A 70 -5.10 3.59 10.58
C LEU A 70 -5.14 4.31 9.23
N ALA A 71 -6.00 5.31 9.07
CA ALA A 71 -6.10 6.10 7.85
C ALA A 71 -4.80 6.87 7.54
N SER A 72 -4.18 7.50 8.56
CA SER A 72 -2.86 8.15 8.39
C SER A 72 -1.78 7.15 8.00
N ALA A 73 -1.66 6.04 8.72
CA ALA A 73 -0.65 5.01 8.43
C ALA A 73 -0.82 4.41 7.02
N ALA A 74 -2.07 4.24 6.58
CA ALA A 74 -2.38 3.77 5.24
C ALA A 74 -2.05 4.81 4.16
N ALA A 75 -2.29 6.11 4.40
CA ALA A 75 -1.88 7.17 3.48
C ALA A 75 -0.35 7.23 3.32
N ASP A 76 0.41 7.18 4.42
CA ASP A 76 1.88 7.13 4.40
C ASP A 76 2.38 5.90 3.63
N THR A 77 1.79 4.74 3.91
CA THR A 77 2.13 3.49 3.22
C THR A 77 1.80 3.55 1.74
N GLY A 78 0.71 4.23 1.34
CA GLY A 78 0.33 4.44 -0.06
C GLY A 78 1.35 5.28 -0.81
N GLY A 79 1.86 6.33 -0.16
CA GLY A 79 2.99 7.12 -0.68
C GLY A 79 4.25 6.29 -0.91
N LEU A 80 4.56 5.37 0.00
CA LEU A 80 5.70 4.45 -0.14
C LEU A 80 5.51 3.45 -1.28
N VAL A 81 4.31 2.86 -1.43
CA VAL A 81 3.98 1.96 -2.54
C VAL A 81 4.09 2.66 -3.89
N ASN A 82 3.56 3.88 -4.00
CA ASN A 82 3.69 4.70 -5.22
C ASN A 82 5.14 5.01 -5.55
N ARG A 83 5.94 5.39 -4.55
CA ARG A 83 7.38 5.66 -4.74
C ARG A 83 8.12 4.39 -5.17
N ALA A 84 7.85 3.25 -4.54
CA ALA A 84 8.46 1.98 -4.89
C ALA A 84 8.11 1.55 -6.31
N ALA A 85 6.86 1.72 -6.75
CA ALA A 85 6.42 1.46 -8.11
C ALA A 85 7.14 2.35 -9.14
N ALA A 86 7.31 3.64 -8.85
CA ALA A 86 8.08 4.54 -9.71
C ALA A 86 9.56 4.13 -9.82
N LEU A 87 10.19 3.72 -8.71
CA LEU A 87 11.57 3.26 -8.70
C LEU A 87 11.75 1.94 -9.47
N VAL A 88 10.83 0.98 -9.30
CA VAL A 88 10.86 -0.29 -10.05
C VAL A 88 10.64 -0.05 -11.54
N ALA A 89 9.71 0.83 -11.91
CA ALA A 89 9.49 1.19 -13.31
C ALA A 89 10.73 1.85 -13.94
N GLN A 90 11.35 2.79 -13.22
CA GLN A 90 12.57 3.47 -13.65
C GLN A 90 13.76 2.50 -13.78
N ALA A 91 13.96 1.61 -12.80
CA ALA A 91 15.02 0.60 -12.84
C ALA A 91 14.81 -0.45 -13.94
N GLY A 92 13.56 -0.74 -14.30
CA GLY A 92 13.18 -1.65 -15.37
C GLY A 92 13.10 -1.01 -16.76
N GLY A 93 13.32 0.30 -16.88
CA GLY A 93 13.20 1.03 -18.15
C GLY A 93 11.79 1.06 -18.73
N VAL A 94 10.76 0.89 -17.89
CA VAL A 94 9.34 0.90 -18.30
C VAL A 94 8.65 2.18 -17.84
N ALA A 95 7.62 2.61 -18.56
CA ALA A 95 6.84 3.77 -18.16
C ALA A 95 6.07 3.50 -16.86
N ALA A 96 6.08 4.46 -15.92
CA ALA A 96 5.28 4.37 -14.71
C ALA A 96 3.79 4.52 -15.05
N SER A 97 2.94 3.59 -14.59
CA SER A 97 1.49 3.60 -14.85
C SER A 97 0.69 4.61 -14.03
N GLY A 98 1.32 5.67 -13.50
CA GLY A 98 0.70 6.59 -12.54
C GLY A 98 0.68 6.03 -11.10
N PRO A 99 0.10 6.76 -10.14
CA PRO A 99 0.03 6.31 -8.74
C PRO A 99 -0.89 5.07 -8.62
N LEU A 100 -0.39 4.03 -7.95
CA LEU A 100 -1.13 2.80 -7.66
C LEU A 100 -2.16 2.98 -6.54
N VAL A 101 -1.88 3.89 -5.62
CA VAL A 101 -2.79 4.29 -4.54
C VAL A 101 -3.05 5.78 -4.69
N SER A 102 -4.30 6.16 -4.94
CA SER A 102 -4.77 7.54 -4.90
C SER A 102 -5.46 7.76 -3.55
N ALA A 103 -4.84 8.57 -2.69
CA ALA A 103 -5.45 9.04 -1.45
C ALA A 103 -6.54 10.09 -1.75
#